data_AF-A0A942HHD7-F1
#
_entry.id   AF-A0A942HHD7-F1
#
_cell.length_a   1.000
_cell.length_b   1.000
_cell.length_c   1.000
_cell.angle_alpha   90.00
_cell.angle_beta   90.00
_cell.angle_gamma   90.00
#
_symmetry.space_group_name_H-M   'P 1'
#
loop_
_entity.id
_entity.type
_entity.pdbx_description
1 polymer ?
#
loop_
_entity_poly.entity_id
_entity_poly.type
_entity_poly.pdbx_seq_one_letter_code
_entity_poly.pdbx_strand_id
1 'polypeptide(L)'
;MRTLICLSFVALSVLGFHSTADSQAIGTKSDKWNNAALRGVRDSNLGAPMASRALAIVHTCMYDAWAAYDEKAVGTQLGGALRRPASERTEANKERAISYAAYRALADVLPADTESVYKPLMKELGYDPNDTSTDIETPTGIGNVACAAVLEYRHHDGANQLGIKAVTSG
;
A
#
# COMPACT_ATOMS: atom_id res chain seq x y z
N MET A 1 -6.94 -78.44 16.21
CA MET A 1 -6.15 -78.33 14.97
C MET A 1 -6.73 -77.13 14.21
N ARG A 2 -5.89 -76.12 13.92
CA ARG A 2 -6.24 -74.70 13.75
C ARG A 2 -7.08 -74.40 12.49
N THR A 3 -8.13 -73.58 12.66
CA THR A 3 -8.93 -72.95 11.59
C THR A 3 -8.61 -71.45 11.52
N LEU A 4 -8.61 -70.92 10.28
CA LEU A 4 -8.39 -69.52 9.87
C LEU A 4 -9.38 -68.51 10.47
N ILE A 5 -9.02 -67.22 10.45
CA ILE A 5 -9.83 -65.96 10.35
C ILE A 5 -8.86 -64.81 10.69
N CYS A 6 -8.88 -63.59 10.15
CA CYS A 6 -9.40 -62.93 8.96
C CYS A 6 -8.82 -61.50 9.05
N LEU A 7 -8.57 -60.87 7.90
CA LEU A 7 -8.01 -59.51 7.80
C LEU A 7 -8.84 -58.48 8.58
N SER A 8 -8.17 -57.51 9.18
CA SER A 8 -8.77 -56.19 9.46
C SER A 8 -7.72 -55.11 9.21
N PHE A 9 -7.79 -54.53 8.02
CA PHE A 9 -7.12 -53.29 7.65
C PHE A 9 -7.68 -52.15 8.52
N VAL A 10 -6.86 -51.60 9.41
CA VAL A 10 -7.17 -50.32 10.06
C VAL A 10 -6.65 -49.21 9.16
N ALA A 11 -7.54 -48.63 8.37
CA ALA A 11 -7.28 -47.40 7.63
C ALA A 11 -7.24 -46.24 8.63
N LEU A 12 -6.03 -45.78 8.98
CA LEU A 12 -5.81 -44.60 9.79
C LEU A 12 -6.11 -43.36 8.94
N SER A 13 -7.29 -42.79 9.11
CA SER A 13 -7.70 -41.52 8.49
C SER A 13 -6.91 -40.37 9.12
N VAL A 14 -5.88 -39.89 8.40
CA VAL A 14 -5.26 -38.60 8.69
C VAL A 14 -6.30 -37.54 8.32
N LEU A 15 -6.93 -36.96 9.35
CA LEU A 15 -7.69 -35.72 9.23
C LEU A 15 -6.74 -34.65 8.68
N GLY A 16 -6.82 -34.41 7.38
CA GLY A 16 -6.12 -33.33 6.72
C GLY A 16 -6.63 -32.00 7.25
N PHE A 17 -5.85 -31.38 8.15
CA PHE A 17 -5.88 -29.93 8.31
C PHE A 17 -5.53 -29.33 6.95
N HIS A 18 -6.55 -28.90 6.21
CA HIS A 18 -6.35 -28.03 5.07
C HIS A 18 -5.90 -26.68 5.63
N SER A 19 -4.58 -26.50 5.73
CA SER A 19 -4.00 -25.18 5.89
C SER A 19 -4.25 -24.42 4.60
N THR A 20 -5.26 -23.55 4.55
CA THR A 20 -5.34 -22.51 3.52
C THR A 20 -4.38 -21.39 3.90
N ALA A 21 -3.09 -21.69 3.88
CA ALA A 21 -2.03 -20.73 4.10
C ALA A 21 -0.97 -20.95 3.03
N ASP A 22 -1.26 -20.46 1.82
CA ASP A 22 -0.48 -19.41 1.18
C ASP A 22 -1.14 -19.00 -0.14
N SER A 23 -1.68 -17.78 -0.17
CA SER A 23 -1.80 -17.03 -1.42
C SER A 23 -0.59 -16.10 -1.50
N GLN A 24 0.61 -16.69 -1.50
CA GLN A 24 1.89 -15.99 -1.66
C GLN A 24 2.62 -16.59 -2.86
N ALA A 25 2.08 -16.35 -4.07
CA ALA A 25 2.79 -16.66 -5.33
C ALA A 25 2.32 -15.82 -6.53
N ILE A 26 1.38 -14.89 -6.35
CA ILE A 26 1.03 -13.85 -7.32
C ILE A 26 1.17 -12.54 -6.55
N GLY A 27 2.21 -11.74 -6.83
CA GLY A 27 2.53 -10.55 -6.03
C GLY A 27 1.34 -9.62 -5.84
N THR A 28 1.15 -9.13 -4.61
CA THR A 28 0.04 -8.24 -4.24
C THR A 28 0.16 -6.89 -4.95
N LYS A 29 -0.90 -6.08 -5.01
CA LYS A 29 -0.78 -4.72 -5.55
C LYS A 29 0.22 -3.87 -4.77
N SER A 30 0.33 -4.10 -3.45
CA SER A 30 1.35 -3.46 -2.61
C SER A 30 2.77 -3.81 -3.07
N ASP A 31 3.03 -5.07 -3.42
CA ASP A 31 4.35 -5.50 -3.94
C ASP A 31 4.69 -4.83 -5.27
N LYS A 32 3.70 -4.64 -6.15
CA LYS A 32 3.89 -3.90 -7.41
C LYS A 32 4.29 -2.45 -7.15
N TRP A 33 3.63 -1.78 -6.20
CA TRP A 33 3.98 -0.40 -5.82
C TRP A 33 5.34 -0.30 -5.14
N ASN A 34 5.70 -1.27 -4.29
CA ASN A 34 7.04 -1.33 -3.69
C ASN A 34 8.12 -1.49 -4.77
N ASN A 35 7.92 -2.38 -5.75
CA ASN A 35 8.84 -2.54 -6.87
C ASN A 35 8.96 -1.27 -7.73
N ALA A 36 7.84 -0.56 -7.97
CA ALA A 36 7.84 0.72 -8.66
C ALA A 36 8.60 1.82 -7.89
N ALA A 37 8.45 1.85 -6.56
CA ALA A 37 9.19 2.78 -5.69
C ALA A 37 10.70 2.50 -5.71
N LEU A 38 11.10 1.24 -5.59
CA LEU A 38 12.51 0.83 -5.67
C LEU A 38 13.12 1.13 -7.04
N ARG A 39 12.34 1.00 -8.12
CA ARG A 39 12.77 1.45 -9.45
C ARG A 39 12.95 2.96 -9.49
N GLY A 40 11.98 3.73 -9.03
CA GLY A 40 12.08 5.20 -8.99
C GLY A 40 13.31 5.70 -8.26
N VAL A 41 13.68 5.07 -7.13
CA VAL A 41 14.92 5.39 -6.40
C VAL A 41 16.17 5.14 -7.24
N ARG A 42 16.23 3.99 -7.95
CA ARG A 42 17.37 3.65 -8.82
C ARG A 42 17.49 4.62 -9.98
N ASP A 43 16.37 4.92 -10.63
CA ASP A 43 16.31 5.75 -11.83
C ASP A 43 16.55 7.24 -11.49
N SER A 44 16.24 7.68 -10.26
CA SER A 44 16.47 9.05 -9.78
C SER A 44 17.88 9.33 -9.24
N ASN A 45 18.72 8.30 -9.07
CA ASN A 45 20.10 8.40 -8.56
C ASN A 45 20.24 9.27 -7.29
N LEU A 46 19.29 9.14 -6.36
CA LEU A 46 19.25 9.93 -5.13
C LEU A 46 20.32 9.47 -4.13
N GLY A 47 20.88 10.43 -3.37
CA GLY A 47 21.73 10.10 -2.21
C GLY A 47 20.96 9.30 -1.16
N ALA A 48 21.66 8.46 -0.38
CA ALA A 48 21.03 7.52 0.55
C ALA A 48 19.97 8.15 1.49
N PRO A 49 20.18 9.33 2.13
CA PRO A 49 19.15 9.94 2.96
C PRO A 49 17.88 10.35 2.20
N MET A 50 18.03 10.84 0.97
CA MET A 50 16.91 11.25 0.12
C MET A 50 16.11 10.03 -0.35
N ALA A 51 16.80 8.97 -0.76
CA ALA A 51 16.18 7.71 -1.14
C ALA A 51 15.37 7.09 0.02
N SER A 52 15.96 7.02 1.22
CA SER A 52 15.26 6.52 2.41
C SER A 52 14.04 7.36 2.76
N ARG A 53 14.14 8.69 2.67
CA ARG A 53 13.01 9.59 2.93
C ARG A 53 11.89 9.39 1.90
N ALA A 54 12.20 9.28 0.62
CA ALA A 54 11.21 9.03 -0.43
C ALA A 54 10.43 7.73 -0.16
N LEU A 55 11.12 6.63 0.14
CA LEU A 55 10.48 5.35 0.49
C LEU A 55 9.63 5.47 1.76
N ALA A 56 10.13 6.16 2.80
CA ALA A 56 9.38 6.37 4.04
C ALA A 56 8.06 7.11 3.79
N ILE A 57 8.06 8.14 2.93
CA ILE A 57 6.85 8.88 2.57
C ILE A 57 5.87 7.96 1.84
N VAL A 58 6.33 7.28 0.79
CA VAL A 58 5.48 6.39 -0.02
C VAL A 58 4.79 5.35 0.85
N HIS A 59 5.54 4.64 1.69
CA HIS A 59 4.97 3.61 2.56
C HIS A 59 4.10 4.18 3.69
N THR A 60 4.37 5.39 4.17
CA THR A 60 3.47 6.05 5.14
C THR A 60 2.13 6.39 4.49
N CYS A 61 2.13 6.92 3.26
CA CYS A 61 0.90 7.18 2.50
C CYS A 61 0.10 5.90 2.29
N MET A 62 0.76 4.81 1.88
CA MET A 62 0.14 3.49 1.70
C MET A 62 -0.45 2.96 3.02
N TYR A 63 0.28 3.09 4.13
CA TYR A 63 -0.17 2.66 5.45
C TYR A 63 -1.41 3.45 5.91
N ASP A 64 -1.38 4.79 5.84
CA ASP A 64 -2.50 5.63 6.26
C ASP A 64 -3.77 5.35 5.44
N ALA A 65 -3.63 5.06 4.14
CA ALA A 65 -4.75 4.66 3.28
C ALA A 65 -5.30 3.27 3.65
N TRP A 66 -4.42 2.29 3.95
CA TRP A 66 -4.84 0.96 4.40
C TRP A 66 -5.51 1.01 5.78
N ALA A 67 -5.02 1.84 6.70
CA ALA A 67 -5.51 1.93 8.08
C ALA A 67 -6.99 2.34 8.16
N ALA A 68 -7.49 3.07 7.16
CA ALA A 68 -8.92 3.37 7.01
C ALA A 68 -9.80 2.11 6.93
N TYR A 69 -9.26 1.00 6.43
CA TYR A 69 -9.96 -0.26 6.22
C TYR A 69 -9.59 -1.35 7.24
N ASP A 70 -8.81 -1.00 8.25
CA ASP A 70 -8.51 -1.89 9.37
C ASP A 70 -9.41 -1.58 10.57
N GLU A 71 -9.62 -2.57 11.44
CA GLU A 71 -10.46 -2.39 12.63
C GLU A 71 -9.82 -1.48 13.68
N LYS A 72 -8.49 -1.51 13.82
CA LYS A 72 -7.77 -0.93 14.95
C LYS A 72 -6.64 0.00 14.54
N ALA A 73 -6.06 -0.18 13.35
CA ALA A 73 -4.94 0.63 12.89
C ALA A 73 -5.31 2.11 12.82
N VAL A 74 -4.39 2.99 13.20
CA VAL A 74 -4.58 4.44 13.27
C VAL A 74 -3.60 5.09 12.31
N GLY A 75 -4.11 5.92 11.39
CA GLY A 75 -3.28 6.66 10.44
C GLY A 75 -2.40 7.69 11.17
N THR A 76 -1.23 7.96 10.61
CA THR A 76 -0.22 8.83 11.22
C THR A 76 -0.63 10.31 11.23
N GLN A 77 -1.34 10.79 10.20
CA GLN A 77 -1.72 12.20 10.11
C GLN A 77 -3.18 12.46 10.51
N LEU A 78 -4.11 11.65 10.00
CA LEU A 78 -5.56 11.85 10.21
C LEU A 78 -6.14 10.91 11.27
N GLY A 79 -5.31 10.12 11.95
CA GLY A 79 -5.74 9.22 13.00
C GLY A 79 -6.79 8.21 12.52
N GLY A 80 -7.92 8.15 13.23
CA GLY A 80 -9.05 7.28 12.87
C GLY A 80 -10.14 7.94 12.02
N ALA A 81 -9.95 9.18 11.58
CA ALA A 81 -11.00 9.96 10.91
C ALA A 81 -11.49 9.36 9.60
N LEU A 82 -10.63 8.59 8.90
CA LEU A 82 -10.96 7.95 7.62
C LEU A 82 -11.55 6.54 7.77
N ARG A 83 -11.81 6.06 8.99
CA ARG A 83 -12.19 4.65 9.18
C ARG A 83 -13.52 4.30 8.53
N ARG A 84 -13.49 3.26 7.70
CA ARG A 84 -14.65 2.72 6.99
C ARG A 84 -15.40 1.68 7.84
N PRO A 85 -16.72 1.52 7.63
CA PRO A 85 -17.51 0.49 8.28
C PRO A 85 -17.04 -0.92 7.89
N ALA A 86 -17.30 -1.91 8.74
CA ALA A 86 -16.81 -3.28 8.55
C ALA A 86 -17.21 -3.89 7.19
N SER A 87 -18.38 -3.55 6.67
CA SER A 87 -18.87 -3.98 5.35
C SER A 87 -18.01 -3.51 4.18
N GLU A 88 -17.24 -2.42 4.36
CA GLU A 88 -16.39 -1.84 3.33
C GLU A 88 -14.91 -2.22 3.45
N ARG A 89 -14.53 -2.98 4.50
CA ARG A 89 -13.14 -3.41 4.76
C ARG A 89 -12.68 -4.59 3.89
N THR A 90 -13.05 -4.53 2.62
CA THR A 90 -12.72 -5.54 1.63
C THR A 90 -11.29 -5.37 1.12
N GLU A 91 -10.70 -6.45 0.63
CA GLU A 91 -9.35 -6.40 0.04
C GLU A 91 -9.32 -5.47 -1.18
N ALA A 92 -10.35 -5.49 -2.03
CA ALA A 92 -10.44 -4.63 -3.20
C ALA A 92 -10.42 -3.13 -2.85
N ASN A 93 -11.07 -2.73 -1.75
CA ASN A 93 -11.06 -1.34 -1.29
C ASN A 93 -9.70 -0.95 -0.72
N LYS A 94 -9.08 -1.82 0.09
CA LYS A 94 -7.70 -1.63 0.59
C LYS A 94 -6.72 -1.45 -0.56
N GLU A 95 -6.73 -2.38 -1.50
CA GLU A 95 -5.86 -2.40 -2.68
C GLU A 95 -5.99 -1.12 -3.52
N ARG A 96 -7.22 -0.66 -3.76
CA ARG A 96 -7.48 0.58 -4.50
C ARG A 96 -6.98 1.80 -3.73
N ALA A 97 -7.29 1.92 -2.45
CA ALA A 97 -6.85 3.04 -1.62
C ALA A 97 -5.31 3.13 -1.52
N ILE A 98 -4.65 1.99 -1.26
CA ILE A 98 -3.20 1.87 -1.26
C ILE A 98 -2.61 2.31 -2.61
N SER A 99 -3.23 1.91 -3.72
CA SER A 99 -2.71 2.22 -5.06
C SER A 99 -2.76 3.70 -5.39
N TYR A 100 -3.88 4.37 -5.06
CA TYR A 100 -3.96 5.82 -5.22
C TYR A 100 -2.96 6.54 -4.31
N ALA A 101 -2.83 6.12 -3.04
CA ALA A 101 -1.87 6.72 -2.12
C ALA A 101 -0.42 6.55 -2.59
N ALA A 102 -0.04 5.34 -3.04
CA ALA A 102 1.29 5.08 -3.59
C ALA A 102 1.57 5.92 -4.83
N TYR A 103 0.62 5.99 -5.76
CA TYR A 103 0.74 6.80 -6.98
C TYR A 103 0.95 8.28 -6.66
N ARG A 104 0.13 8.85 -5.78
CA ARG A 104 0.24 10.27 -5.37
C ARG A 104 1.58 10.55 -4.71
N ALA A 105 2.03 9.68 -3.81
CA ALA A 105 3.31 9.85 -3.13
C ALA A 105 4.48 9.77 -4.10
N LEU A 106 4.50 8.76 -4.98
CA LEU A 106 5.59 8.54 -5.94
C LEU A 106 5.67 9.67 -6.98
N ALA A 107 4.53 10.14 -7.48
CA ALA A 107 4.49 11.28 -8.39
C ALA A 107 5.00 12.58 -7.76
N ASP A 108 4.92 12.71 -6.43
CA ASP A 108 5.45 13.86 -5.69
C ASP A 108 6.96 13.74 -5.40
N VAL A 109 7.40 12.59 -4.87
CA VAL A 109 8.77 12.44 -4.34
C VAL A 109 9.76 11.84 -5.34
N LEU A 110 9.29 11.16 -6.39
CA LEU A 110 10.10 10.52 -7.44
C LEU A 110 9.50 10.78 -8.84
N PRO A 111 9.28 12.03 -9.25
CA PRO A 111 8.43 12.37 -10.41
C PRO A 111 8.95 11.85 -11.77
N ALA A 112 10.25 11.55 -11.88
CA ALA A 112 10.90 11.15 -13.14
C ALA A 112 10.21 9.95 -13.84
N ASP A 113 9.64 9.04 -13.05
CA ASP A 113 9.02 7.80 -13.53
C ASP A 113 7.48 7.87 -13.62
N THR A 114 6.89 9.06 -13.43
CA THR A 114 5.43 9.23 -13.40
C THR A 114 4.77 8.78 -14.70
N GLU A 115 5.28 9.23 -15.84
CA GLU A 115 4.72 8.90 -17.16
C GLU A 115 5.10 7.50 -17.64
N SER A 116 6.32 7.06 -17.32
CA SER A 116 6.92 5.83 -17.85
C SER A 116 6.61 4.58 -17.02
N VAL A 117 6.33 4.73 -15.72
CA VAL A 117 6.12 3.61 -14.79
C VAL A 117 4.82 3.73 -14.02
N TYR A 118 4.57 4.86 -13.34
CA TYR A 118 3.49 4.93 -12.34
C TYR A 118 2.09 5.04 -12.95
N LYS A 119 1.92 5.90 -13.96
CA LYS A 119 0.65 5.98 -14.72
C LYS A 119 0.34 4.68 -15.47
N PRO A 120 1.30 4.04 -16.16
CA PRO A 120 1.10 2.71 -16.71
C PRO A 120 0.66 1.68 -15.67
N LEU A 121 1.28 1.67 -14.47
CA LEU A 121 0.90 0.76 -13.40
C LEU A 121 -0.54 1.02 -12.91
N MET A 122 -0.96 2.28 -12.75
CA MET A 122 -2.37 2.59 -12.44
C MET A 122 -3.33 1.98 -13.46
N LYS A 123 -3.02 2.14 -14.76
CA LYS A 123 -3.83 1.58 -15.85
C LYS A 123 -3.82 0.06 -15.86
N GLU A 124 -2.67 -0.58 -15.63
CA GLU A 124 -2.54 -2.03 -15.51
C GLU A 124 -3.42 -2.59 -14.37
N LEU A 125 -3.49 -1.85 -13.25
CA LEU A 125 -4.31 -2.22 -12.11
C LEU A 125 -5.81 -1.90 -12.29
N GLY A 126 -6.20 -1.29 -13.42
CA GLY A 126 -7.58 -0.92 -13.74
C GLY A 126 -8.07 0.37 -13.06
N TYR A 127 -7.16 1.28 -12.74
CA TYR A 127 -7.45 2.56 -12.07
C TYR A 127 -7.14 3.76 -12.96
N ASP A 128 -7.91 4.85 -12.79
CA ASP A 128 -7.67 6.10 -13.51
C ASP A 128 -6.66 6.97 -12.73
N PRO A 129 -5.44 7.20 -13.25
CA PRO A 129 -4.46 8.06 -12.58
C PRO A 129 -4.90 9.53 -12.47
N ASN A 130 -5.89 9.97 -13.25
CA ASN A 130 -6.40 11.34 -13.22
C ASN A 130 -7.51 11.54 -12.17
N ASP A 131 -8.01 10.46 -11.55
CA ASP A 131 -9.02 10.56 -10.50
C ASP A 131 -8.41 11.15 -9.22
N THR A 132 -8.71 12.42 -9.01
CA THR A 132 -8.28 13.25 -7.87
C THR A 132 -9.40 13.43 -6.85
N SER A 133 -10.44 12.58 -6.88
CA SER A 133 -11.54 12.63 -5.92
C SER A 133 -11.02 12.71 -4.48
N THR A 134 -11.70 13.52 -3.68
CA THR A 134 -11.49 13.64 -2.23
C THR A 134 -12.67 13.09 -1.44
N ASP A 135 -13.58 12.35 -2.09
CA ASP A 135 -14.71 11.71 -1.44
C ASP A 135 -14.24 10.54 -0.56
N ILE A 136 -14.22 10.77 0.75
CA ILE A 136 -13.76 9.81 1.76
C ILE A 136 -14.69 8.60 1.94
N GLU A 137 -15.84 8.59 1.27
CA GLU A 137 -16.71 7.42 1.15
C GLU A 137 -16.22 6.44 0.08
N THR A 138 -15.23 6.83 -0.73
CA THR A 138 -14.65 6.00 -1.79
C THR A 138 -13.21 5.59 -1.47
N PRO A 139 -12.75 4.39 -1.87
CA PRO A 139 -11.35 4.00 -1.72
C PRO A 139 -10.37 4.91 -2.48
N THR A 140 -10.77 5.44 -3.64
CA THR A 140 -9.95 6.43 -4.36
C THR A 140 -9.76 7.69 -3.53
N GLY A 141 -10.85 8.26 -3.01
CA GLY A 141 -10.78 9.47 -2.19
C GLY A 141 -10.04 9.27 -0.88
N ILE A 142 -10.19 8.12 -0.23
CA ILE A 142 -9.37 7.75 0.93
C ILE A 142 -7.88 7.74 0.59
N GLY A 143 -7.48 7.06 -0.50
CA GLY A 143 -6.08 7.03 -0.92
C GLY A 143 -5.50 8.42 -1.20
N ASN A 144 -6.26 9.25 -1.91
CA ASN A 144 -5.86 10.62 -2.23
C ASN A 144 -5.76 11.50 -0.98
N VAL A 145 -6.77 11.49 -0.10
CA VAL A 145 -6.81 12.33 1.12
C VAL A 145 -5.75 11.90 2.14
N ALA A 146 -5.58 10.59 2.36
CA ALA A 146 -4.56 10.08 3.26
C ALA A 146 -3.15 10.48 2.80
N CYS A 147 -2.85 10.29 1.52
CA CYS A 147 -1.56 10.69 0.96
C CYS A 147 -1.36 12.21 1.00
N ALA A 148 -2.39 13.00 0.70
CA ALA A 148 -2.29 14.45 0.74
C ALA A 148 -1.91 14.95 2.14
N ALA A 149 -2.51 14.39 3.20
CA ALA A 149 -2.16 14.75 4.57
C ALA A 149 -0.70 14.41 4.93
N VAL A 150 -0.20 13.25 4.47
CA VAL A 150 1.21 12.88 4.67
C VAL A 150 2.15 13.81 3.89
N LEU A 151 1.85 14.09 2.62
CA LEU A 151 2.68 14.95 1.79
C LEU A 151 2.73 16.39 2.34
N GLU A 152 1.59 16.95 2.74
CA GLU A 152 1.51 18.27 3.37
C GLU A 152 2.43 18.36 4.58
N TYR A 153 2.33 17.39 5.50
CA TYR A 153 3.21 17.33 6.66
C TYR A 153 4.69 17.24 6.25
N ARG A 154 5.01 16.44 5.22
CA ARG A 154 6.38 16.15 4.78
C ARG A 154 6.99 17.28 3.95
N HIS A 155 6.21 18.07 3.24
CA HIS A 155 6.70 19.27 2.55
C HIS A 155 7.18 20.34 3.54
N HIS A 156 6.68 20.30 4.77
CA HIS A 156 7.04 21.23 5.85
C HIS A 156 7.89 20.60 6.97
N ASP A 157 8.47 19.40 6.75
CA ASP A 157 9.25 18.66 7.76
C ASP A 157 10.70 19.14 7.96
N GLY A 158 11.09 20.25 7.33
CA GLY A 158 12.44 20.81 7.39
C GLY A 158 13.44 20.19 6.41
N ALA A 159 13.06 19.18 5.61
CA ALA A 159 13.94 18.59 4.59
C ALA A 159 14.13 19.49 3.34
N ASN A 160 13.38 20.59 3.25
CA ASN A 160 13.43 21.56 2.13
C ASN A 160 13.25 20.90 0.75
N GLN A 161 12.35 19.91 0.65
CA GLN A 161 12.08 19.20 -0.61
C GLN A 161 11.66 20.15 -1.74
N LEU A 162 10.91 21.20 -1.41
CA LEU A 162 10.40 22.19 -2.37
C LEU A 162 11.40 23.31 -2.70
N GLY A 163 12.58 23.34 -2.05
CA GLY A 163 13.59 24.37 -2.28
C GLY A 163 13.19 25.77 -1.77
N ILE A 164 12.21 25.87 -0.87
CA ILE A 164 11.78 27.14 -0.29
C ILE A 164 12.88 27.63 0.66
N LYS A 165 13.49 28.77 0.35
CA LYS A 165 14.40 29.43 1.28
C LYS A 165 13.62 29.74 2.55
N ALA A 166 14.13 29.29 3.70
CA ALA A 166 13.58 29.66 5.00
C ALA A 166 13.41 31.18 5.04
N VAL A 167 12.18 31.65 5.28
CA VAL A 167 11.95 33.05 5.60
C VAL A 167 12.66 33.29 6.93
N THR A 168 13.85 33.88 6.85
CA THR A 168 14.50 34.45 8.03
C THR A 168 13.70 35.69 8.43
N SER A 169 12.72 35.52 9.29
CA SER A 169 12.16 36.61 10.07
C SER A 169 13.24 37.05 11.06
N GLY A 170 13.92 38.15 10.73
CA GLY A 170 14.66 38.96 11.71
C GLY A 170 13.74 39.85 12.51
#